data_AF-A0A817M128-F1
#
_entry.id   AF-A0A817M128-F1
#
_cell.length_a   1.000
_cell.length_b   1.000
_cell.length_c   1.000
_cell.angle_alpha   90.00
_cell.angle_beta   90.00
_cell.angle_gamma   90.00
#
_symmetry.space_group_name_H-M   'P 1'
#
loop_
_entity.id
_entity.type
_entity.pdbx_description
1 polymer ?
#
loop_
_entity_poly.entity_id
_entity_poly.type
_entity_poly.pdbx_seq_one_letter_code
_entity_poly.pdbx_strand_id
1 'polypeptide(L)'
;MFQFKRRLCDNKSFEEQIKKFRRTYDDKKLISCFENLSNELIYEIFDYFEGYKLYKAFSNLNSRFETLIKCSSYQLRMDLRFEPEAILEYCSVCIVLPNKHRIISLSLDNILVDNS
;
A
#
# COMPACT_ATOMS: atom_id res chain seq x y z
N MET A 1 12.61 -27.34 61.12
CA MET A 1 13.36 -27.54 59.85
C MET A 1 12.34 -27.65 58.74
N PHE A 2 12.12 -26.57 57.97
CA PHE A 2 11.03 -26.46 56.99
C PHE A 2 11.43 -27.10 55.66
N GLN A 3 10.65 -28.08 55.18
CA GLN A 3 10.77 -28.62 53.83
C GLN A 3 9.82 -27.89 52.88
N PHE A 4 10.38 -27.12 51.94
CA PHE A 4 9.63 -26.46 50.88
C PHE A 4 9.22 -27.48 49.80
N LYS A 5 7.96 -27.94 49.82
CA LYS A 5 7.34 -28.64 48.68
C LYS A 5 6.94 -27.61 47.62
N ARG A 6 7.75 -27.47 46.56
CA ARG A 6 7.33 -26.77 45.34
C ARG A 6 6.18 -27.56 44.70
N ARG A 7 4.99 -26.95 44.61
CA ARG A 7 3.83 -27.51 43.91
C ARG A 7 4.18 -27.67 42.42
N LEU A 8 4.17 -28.89 41.92
CA LEU A 8 4.19 -29.24 40.49
C LEU A 8 2.77 -29.14 39.90
N CYS A 9 2.05 -28.06 40.21
CA CYS A 9 0.78 -27.76 39.54
C CYS A 9 1.10 -26.76 38.42
N ASP A 10 0.51 -26.98 37.24
CA ASP A 10 0.37 -26.02 36.13
C ASP A 10 1.33 -26.08 34.94
N ASN A 11 2.41 -26.88 34.97
CA ASN A 11 3.25 -26.99 33.76
C ASN A 11 2.57 -27.75 32.61
N LYS A 12 1.77 -28.80 32.92
CA LYS A 12 1.02 -29.54 31.88
C LYS A 12 -0.10 -28.70 31.26
N SER A 13 -0.79 -27.90 32.08
CA SER A 13 -1.88 -27.01 31.61
C SER A 13 -1.34 -25.89 30.72
N PHE A 14 -0.18 -25.32 31.07
CA PHE A 14 0.46 -24.27 30.27
C PHE A 14 1.04 -24.82 28.96
N GLU A 15 1.71 -25.98 29.00
CA GLU A 15 2.19 -26.67 27.80
C GLU A 15 1.03 -27.07 26.87
N GLU A 16 -0.09 -27.57 27.41
CA GLU A 16 -1.29 -27.88 26.64
C GLU A 16 -1.93 -26.63 26.03
N GLN A 17 -1.94 -25.50 26.75
CA GLN A 17 -2.39 -24.22 26.22
C GLN A 17 -1.49 -23.71 25.08
N ILE A 18 -0.17 -23.80 25.20
CA ILE A 18 0.77 -23.45 24.13
C ILE A 18 0.60 -24.38 22.93
N LYS A 19 0.43 -25.69 23.18
CA LYS A 19 0.21 -26.69 22.11
C LYS A 19 -1.13 -26.47 21.41
N LYS A 20 -2.16 -26.03 22.13
CA LYS A 20 -3.47 -25.65 21.58
C LYS A 20 -3.38 -24.36 20.77
N PHE A 21 -2.65 -23.35 21.25
CA PHE A 21 -2.36 -22.12 20.50
C PHE A 21 -1.58 -22.37 19.21
N ARG A 22 -0.56 -23.24 19.26
CA ARG A 22 0.23 -23.65 18.08
C ARG A 22 -0.62 -24.47 17.09
N ARG A 23 -1.41 -25.43 17.58
CA ARG A 23 -2.32 -26.24 16.73
C ARG A 23 -3.42 -25.41 16.05
N THR A 24 -3.86 -24.31 16.65
CA THR A 24 -4.81 -23.39 15.98
C THR A 24 -4.16 -22.51 14.92
N TYR A 25 -2.84 -22.32 14.97
CA TYR A 25 -2.09 -21.48 14.02
C TYR A 25 -1.55 -22.26 12.82
N ASP A 26 -1.37 -23.58 12.95
CA ASP A 26 -0.66 -24.39 11.95
C ASP A 26 -1.48 -24.87 10.73
N ASP A 27 -2.78 -24.56 10.62
CA ASP A 27 -3.59 -25.02 9.47
C ASP A 27 -4.53 -23.99 8.85
N LYS A 28 -4.50 -22.75 9.33
CA LYS A 28 -5.00 -21.61 8.55
C LYS A 28 -3.80 -20.91 7.96
N LYS A 29 -3.40 -21.32 6.75
CA LYS A 29 -2.56 -20.50 5.88
C LYS A 29 -3.17 -19.10 5.89
N LEU A 30 -2.59 -18.17 6.65
CA LEU A 30 -3.01 -16.78 6.71
C LEU A 30 -2.80 -16.24 5.31
N ILE A 31 -3.86 -16.25 4.51
CA ILE A 31 -3.86 -15.58 3.22
C ILE A 31 -3.73 -14.11 3.57
N SER A 32 -2.50 -13.58 3.51
CA SER A 32 -2.26 -12.16 3.66
C SER A 32 -2.81 -11.48 2.43
N CYS A 33 -3.95 -10.82 2.57
CA CYS A 33 -4.47 -9.96 1.52
C CYS A 33 -3.54 -8.75 1.36
N PHE A 34 -3.39 -8.28 0.12
CA PHE A 34 -2.58 -7.09 -0.19
C PHE A 34 -3.07 -5.86 0.59
N GLU A 35 -4.39 -5.77 0.82
CA GLU A 35 -5.04 -4.73 1.60
C GLU A 35 -4.70 -4.75 3.09
N ASN A 36 -4.05 -5.79 3.60
CA ASN A 36 -3.62 -5.88 4.99
C ASN A 36 -2.18 -5.37 5.21
N LEU A 37 -1.46 -4.99 4.15
CA LEU A 37 -0.14 -4.38 4.27
C LEU A 37 -0.23 -3.03 4.99
N SER A 38 0.79 -2.67 5.77
CA SER A 38 0.88 -1.35 6.39
C SER A 38 0.90 -0.24 5.33
N ASN A 39 0.50 0.97 5.71
CA ASN A 39 0.54 2.11 4.78
C ASN A 39 1.97 2.39 4.30
N GLU A 40 2.97 2.18 5.15
CA GLU A 40 4.39 2.32 4.81
C GLU A 40 4.78 1.39 3.65
N LEU A 41 4.45 0.10 3.73
CA LEU A 41 4.73 -0.87 2.67
C LEU A 41 3.94 -0.56 1.39
N ILE A 42 2.70 -0.09 1.52
CA ILE A 42 1.91 0.33 0.35
C ILE A 42 2.54 1.55 -0.34
N TYR A 43 3.02 2.54 0.41
CA TYR A 43 3.72 3.68 -0.17
C TYR A 43 5.04 3.29 -0.82
N GLU A 44 5.79 2.39 -0.21
CA GLU A 44 7.00 1.84 -0.83
C GLU A 44 6.68 1.16 -2.17
N ILE A 45 5.55 0.44 -2.26
CA ILE A 45 5.08 -0.12 -3.53
C ILE A 45 4.67 0.98 -4.50
N PHE A 46 3.97 2.03 -4.03
CA PHE A 46 3.56 3.15 -4.87
C PHE A 46 4.75 3.92 -5.46
N ASP A 47 5.90 3.95 -4.79
CA ASP A 47 7.11 4.61 -5.29
C ASP A 47 7.67 3.95 -6.57
N TYR A 48 7.32 2.70 -6.84
CA TYR A 48 7.66 2.00 -8.09
C TYR A 48 6.73 2.37 -9.26
N PHE A 49 5.65 3.12 -9.02
CA PHE A 49 4.70 3.53 -10.05
C PHE A 49 4.85 5.00 -10.41
N GLU A 50 4.69 5.29 -11.69
CA GLU A 50 4.38 6.65 -12.13
C GLU A 50 2.99 7.05 -11.63
N GLY A 51 2.83 8.31 -11.23
CA GLY A 51 1.61 8.77 -10.57
C GLY A 51 0.34 8.57 -11.39
N TYR A 52 0.35 8.76 -12.72
CA TYR A 52 -0.82 8.45 -13.54
C TYR A 52 -1.18 6.95 -13.48
N LYS A 53 -0.18 6.07 -13.65
CA LYS A 53 -0.36 4.62 -13.59
C LYS A 53 -0.84 4.18 -12.20
N LEU A 54 -0.32 4.80 -11.15
CA LEU A 54 -0.77 4.60 -9.77
C LEU A 54 -2.25 4.94 -9.61
N TYR A 55 -2.68 6.13 -10.03
CA TYR A 55 -4.08 6.54 -9.96
C TYR A 55 -4.97 5.57 -10.73
N LYS A 56 -4.64 5.28 -11.99
CA LYS A 56 -5.40 4.38 -12.84
C LYS A 56 -5.55 2.98 -12.25
N ALA A 57 -4.47 2.45 -11.66
CA ALA A 57 -4.46 1.09 -11.13
C ALA A 57 -5.15 0.98 -9.76
N PHE A 58 -5.01 1.97 -8.88
CA PHE A 58 -5.36 1.82 -7.46
C PHE A 58 -6.47 2.76 -6.96
N SER A 59 -6.80 3.87 -7.65
CA SER A 59 -7.76 4.85 -7.11
C SER A 59 -9.18 4.31 -6.99
N ASN A 60 -9.53 3.27 -7.74
CA ASN A 60 -10.87 2.69 -7.80
C ASN A 60 -10.93 1.24 -7.29
N LEU A 61 -9.85 0.72 -6.70
CA LEU A 61 -9.84 -0.66 -6.18
C LEU A 61 -10.63 -0.80 -4.89
N ASN A 62 -10.41 0.12 -3.95
CA ASN A 62 -11.15 0.21 -2.70
C ASN A 62 -10.93 1.58 -2.05
N SER A 63 -11.80 1.92 -1.10
CA SER A 63 -11.78 3.21 -0.40
C SER A 63 -10.48 3.46 0.36
N ARG A 64 -9.80 2.41 0.84
CA ARG A 64 -8.51 2.54 1.52
C ARG A 64 -7.45 3.06 0.55
N PHE A 65 -7.26 2.43 -0.60
CA PHE A 65 -6.27 2.87 -1.58
C PHE A 65 -6.64 4.22 -2.20
N GLU A 66 -7.92 4.48 -2.43
CA GLU A 66 -8.39 5.80 -2.85
C GLU A 66 -7.97 6.89 -1.85
N THR A 67 -8.18 6.65 -0.55
CA THR A 67 -7.78 7.57 0.51
C THR A 67 -6.26 7.75 0.57
N LEU A 68 -5.50 6.66 0.46
CA LEU A 68 -4.03 6.72 0.47
C LEU A 68 -3.50 7.51 -0.72
N ILE A 69 -4.15 7.45 -1.87
CA ILE A 69 -3.75 8.18 -3.07
C ILE A 69 -4.20 9.65 -3.01
N LYS A 70 -5.46 9.93 -2.65
CA LYS A 70 -6.05 11.28 -2.74
C LYS A 70 -5.86 12.16 -1.51
N CYS A 71 -5.79 11.59 -0.32
CA CYS A 71 -5.89 12.33 0.94
C CYS A 71 -4.63 12.29 1.81
N SER A 72 -3.56 11.62 1.36
CA SER A 72 -2.31 11.53 2.12
C SER A 72 -1.33 12.64 1.77
N SER A 73 -0.28 12.76 2.58
CA SER A 73 0.91 13.57 2.27
C SER A 73 1.88 12.87 1.30
N TYR A 74 1.49 11.72 0.72
CA TYR A 74 2.32 10.99 -0.22
C TYR A 74 2.64 11.86 -1.42
N GLN A 75 3.91 11.90 -1.78
CA GLN A 75 4.40 12.76 -2.83
C GLN A 75 4.33 12.04 -4.18
N LEU A 76 3.87 12.73 -5.22
CA LEU A 76 3.62 12.15 -6.53
C LEU A 76 4.72 12.54 -7.52
N ARG A 77 5.11 11.57 -8.35
CA ARG A 77 5.99 11.79 -9.50
C ARG A 77 5.23 11.42 -10.76
N MET A 78 5.07 12.38 -11.65
CA MET A 78 4.30 12.22 -12.88
C MET A 78 5.26 12.25 -14.07
N ASP A 79 5.22 11.20 -14.88
CA ASP A 79 5.84 11.18 -16.19
C ASP A 79 4.74 10.90 -17.21
N LEU A 80 4.49 11.88 -18.07
CA LEU A 80 3.41 11.82 -19.06
C LEU A 80 3.94 11.96 -20.49
N ARG A 81 5.26 11.85 -20.68
CA ARG A 81 5.93 12.12 -21.96
C ARG A 81 5.45 11.26 -23.13
N PHE A 82 5.02 10.03 -22.83
CA PHE A 82 4.59 9.06 -23.82
C PHE A 82 3.08 8.80 -23.79
N GLU A 83 2.33 9.60 -23.04
CA GLU A 83 0.88 9.43 -22.92
C GLU A 83 0.16 10.17 -24.07
N PRO A 84 -0.89 9.58 -24.66
CA PRO A 84 -1.73 10.24 -25.66
C PRO A 84 -2.35 11.55 -25.16
N GLU A 85 -2.65 12.47 -26.07
CA GLU A 85 -3.23 13.79 -25.76
C GLU A 85 -4.52 13.70 -24.93
N ALA A 86 -5.42 12.75 -25.24
CA ALA A 86 -6.63 12.52 -24.45
C ALA A 86 -6.32 12.12 -22.98
N ILE A 87 -5.23 11.39 -22.76
CA ILE A 87 -4.78 11.03 -21.42
C ILE A 87 -4.14 12.24 -20.73
N LEU A 88 -3.40 13.07 -21.45
CA LEU A 88 -2.84 14.32 -20.93
C LEU A 88 -3.93 15.28 -20.44
N GLU A 89 -4.99 15.49 -21.22
CA GLU A 89 -6.11 16.34 -20.84
C GLU A 89 -6.78 15.82 -19.56
N TYR A 90 -7.11 14.52 -19.53
CA TYR A 90 -7.67 13.89 -18.33
C TYR A 90 -6.74 14.01 -17.12
N CYS A 91 -5.45 13.70 -17.29
CA CYS A 91 -4.48 13.77 -16.20
C CYS A 91 -4.37 15.20 -15.66
N SER A 92 -4.33 16.19 -16.55
CA SER A 92 -4.26 17.60 -16.19
C SER A 92 -5.40 17.98 -15.26
N VAL A 93 -6.65 17.72 -15.69
CA VAL A 93 -7.86 18.14 -14.96
C VAL A 93 -8.10 17.30 -13.70
N CYS A 94 -7.98 15.98 -13.80
CA CYS A 94 -8.43 15.07 -12.75
C CYS A 94 -7.34 14.70 -11.74
N ILE A 95 -6.06 14.80 -12.10
CA ILE A 95 -4.95 14.32 -11.27
C ILE A 95 -3.98 15.45 -10.93
N VAL A 96 -3.46 16.17 -11.93
CA VAL A 96 -2.42 17.18 -11.75
C VAL A 96 -2.96 18.39 -11.00
N LEU A 97 -4.04 19.00 -11.47
CA LEU A 97 -4.59 20.21 -10.84
C LEU A 97 -5.01 19.99 -9.37
N PRO A 98 -5.76 18.92 -9.00
CA PRO A 98 -6.16 18.69 -7.62
C PRO A 98 -4.98 18.36 -6.69
N ASN A 99 -3.92 17.73 -7.22
CA ASN A 99 -2.79 17.25 -6.42
C ASN A 99 -1.52 18.08 -6.62
N LYS A 100 -1.60 19.29 -7.20
CA LYS A 100 -0.45 20.15 -7.52
C LYS A 100 0.51 20.38 -6.34
N HIS A 101 -0.03 20.41 -5.12
CA HIS A 101 0.71 20.65 -3.89
C HIS A 101 1.56 19.44 -3.44
N ARG A 102 1.32 18.26 -4.02
CA ARG A 102 1.99 16.98 -3.70
C ARG A 102 2.90 16.49 -4.81
N ILE A 103 2.85 17.10 -6.00
CA ILE A 103 3.65 16.67 -7.15
C ILE A 103 5.07 17.24 -6.99
N ILE A 104 6.06 16.35 -6.88
CA ILE A 104 7.48 16.75 -6.79
C ILE A 104 8.05 16.98 -8.19
N SER A 105 7.64 16.16 -9.15
CA SER A 105 8.16 16.18 -10.52
C SER A 105 7.05 15.89 -11.52
N LEU A 106 7.01 16.67 -12.58
CA LEU A 106 6.10 16.51 -13.71
C LEU A 106 6.93 16.59 -14.99
N SER A 107 6.98 15.50 -15.74
CA SER A 107 7.61 15.45 -17.06
C SER A 107 6.53 15.43 -18.13
N LEU A 108 6.56 16.42 -19.02
CA LEU A 108 5.67 16.56 -20.17
C LEU A 108 6.58 16.65 -21.41
N ASP A 109 6.38 15.78 -22.39
CA ASP A 109 7.04 15.92 -23.68
C ASP A 109 6.00 16.51 -24.62
N ASN A 110 6.16 17.79 -24.93
CA ASN A 110 5.54 18.37 -26.11
C ASN A 110 6.49 18.08 -27.29
N ILE A 111 6.37 16.91 -27.92
CA ILE A 111 6.80 16.79 -29.31
C ILE A 111 5.70 17.41 -30.16
N LEU A 112 5.66 18.74 -30.18
CA LEU A 112 5.08 19.48 -31.29
C LEU A 112 6.22 19.82 -32.24
N VAL A 113 6.51 18.92 -33.19
CA VAL A 113 6.78 19.30 -34.58
C VAL A 113 6.44 18.10 -35.46
N ASP A 114 5.31 18.17 -36.16
CA ASP A 114 5.36 17.90 -37.60
C ASP A 114 4.51 18.96 -38.29
N ASN A 115 5.19 19.99 -38.78
CA ASN A 115 4.65 20.88 -39.80
C ASN A 115 4.76 20.10 -41.12
N SER A 116 3.65 19.57 -41.61
CA SER A 116 3.52 19.11 -43.00
C SER A 116 2.10 19.33 -43.50
#